data_AF-A0AAV1JX20-F1
#
_entry.id   AF-A0AAV1JX20-F1
#
_cell.length_a   1.000
_cell.length_b   1.000
_cell.length_c   1.000
_cell.angle_alpha   90.00
_cell.angle_beta   90.00
_cell.angle_gamma   90.00
#
_symmetry.space_group_name_H-M   'P 1'
#
loop_
_entity.id
_entity.type
_entity.pdbx_description
1 polymer ?
#
loop_
_entity_poly.entity_id
_entity_poly.type
_entity_poly.pdbx_seq_one_letter_code
_entity_poly.pdbx_strand_id
1 'polypeptide(L)'
;MLSMLSKWLLENVSVKRIEIIFPVTGHSFMPPDRVFGNVEKVLKKQEVIIQPEEYCEFISSSATVTNLRDIIIFDFKTAAQEVFKPTAKWPFKMTQCKRFIIKRSKISGNTVIRGEQFYKSDSNKSFNP
;
A
#
# COMPACT_ATOMS: atom_id res chain seq x y z
N MET A 1 0.76 -2.78 2.73
CA MET A 1 1.30 -1.40 2.77
C MET A 1 2.10 -1.11 4.04
N LEU A 2 1.51 -1.10 5.24
CA LEU A 2 2.24 -0.78 6.49
C LEU A 2 3.48 -1.67 6.71
N SER A 3 3.38 -2.97 6.41
CA SER A 3 4.50 -3.93 6.52
C SER A 3 5.64 -3.61 5.55
N MET A 4 5.31 -3.27 4.30
CA MET A 4 6.28 -2.85 3.27
C MET A 4 7.03 -1.60 3.71
N LEU A 5 6.32 -0.60 4.22
CA LEU A 5 6.94 0.64 4.71
C LEU A 5 7.84 0.38 5.93
N SER A 6 7.47 -0.58 6.77
CA SER A 6 8.29 -0.98 7.92
C SER A 6 9.56 -1.69 7.47
N LYS A 7 9.48 -2.62 6.51
CA LYS A 7 10.64 -3.28 5.89
C LYS A 7 11.56 -2.26 5.22
N TRP A 8 11.00 -1.39 4.39
CA TRP A 8 11.74 -0.33 3.70
C TRP A 8 12.41 0.63 4.70
N LEU A 9 11.75 0.99 5.81
CA LEU A 9 12.35 1.81 6.85
C LEU A 9 13.55 1.10 7.52
N LEU A 10 13.50 -0.22 7.70
CA LEU A 10 14.64 -0.96 8.24
C LEU A 10 15.85 -0.95 7.30
N GLU A 11 15.61 -0.95 5.99
CA GLU A 11 16.66 -0.92 4.96
C GLU A 11 17.23 0.49 4.71
N ASN A 12 16.44 1.56 4.93
CA ASN A 12 16.79 2.94 4.58
C ASN A 12 17.17 3.79 5.78
N VAL A 13 18.43 3.72 6.23
CA VAL A 13 18.91 4.33 7.50
C VAL A 13 18.68 5.84 7.59
N SER A 14 18.71 6.56 6.47
CA SER A 14 18.57 8.03 6.41
C SER A 14 17.22 8.55 6.92
N VAL A 15 16.14 7.79 6.72
CA VAL A 15 14.79 8.18 7.13
C VAL A 15 14.56 7.81 8.59
N LYS A 16 14.11 8.76 9.43
CA LYS A 16 13.91 8.54 10.87
C LYS A 16 12.52 7.98 11.22
N ARG A 17 11.49 8.37 10.47
CA ARG A 17 10.11 7.93 10.68
C ARG A 17 9.33 8.02 9.39
N ILE A 18 8.30 7.19 9.26
CA ILE A 18 7.30 7.28 8.21
C ILE A 18 5.98 7.66 8.84
N GLU A 19 5.31 8.62 8.22
CA GLU A 19 3.99 9.08 8.64
C GLU A 19 3.02 8.91 7.48
N ILE A 20 1.93 8.22 7.75
CA ILE A 20 0.92 7.86 6.76
C ILE A 20 -0.36 8.51 7.21
N ILE A 21 -0.93 9.34 6.35
CA ILE A 21 -2.21 9.99 6.59
C ILE A 21 -3.16 9.42 5.54
N PHE A 22 -4.22 8.76 5.99
CA PHE A 22 -5.23 8.27 5.07
C PHE A 22 -6.06 9.46 4.56
N PRO A 23 -6.21 9.61 3.22
CA PRO A 23 -6.96 10.72 2.65
C PRO A 23 -8.42 10.66 3.11
N VAL A 24 -9.02 11.85 3.26
CA VAL A 24 -10.45 11.99 3.55
C VAL A 24 -11.24 11.60 2.29
N THR A 25 -12.34 10.87 2.46
CA THR A 25 -13.29 10.56 1.39
C THR A 25 -13.70 11.83 0.62
N GLY A 26 -13.53 11.84 -0.71
CA GLY A 26 -13.93 12.96 -1.58
C GLY A 26 -12.78 13.66 -2.32
N HIS A 27 -11.52 13.37 -2.01
CA HIS A 27 -10.36 13.99 -2.67
C HIS A 27 -9.38 13.00 -3.31
N SER A 28 -9.76 11.73 -3.42
CA SER A 28 -8.93 10.68 -3.98
C SER A 28 -9.07 10.64 -5.51
N PHE A 29 -8.54 11.66 -6.21
CA PHE A 29 -8.23 11.50 -7.62
C PHE A 29 -6.78 11.05 -7.71
N MET A 30 -6.55 9.74 -7.58
CA MET A 30 -5.22 9.20 -7.75
C MET A 30 -4.90 9.20 -9.25
N PRO A 31 -3.65 9.53 -9.66
CA PRO A 31 -3.26 9.46 -11.07
C PRO A 31 -3.62 8.15 -11.80
N PRO A 32 -3.56 6.95 -11.16
CA PRO A 32 -4.05 5.70 -11.73
C PRO A 32 -5.53 5.70 -12.12
N ASP A 33 -6.39 6.47 -11.44
CA ASP A 33 -7.83 6.53 -11.73
C ASP A 33 -8.08 7.07 -13.14
N ARG A 34 -7.22 7.99 -13.61
CA ARG A 34 -7.26 8.50 -14.98
C ARG A 34 -6.92 7.42 -16.00
N VAL A 35 -5.93 6.58 -15.70
CA VAL A 35 -5.53 5.47 -16.57
C VAL A 35 -6.68 4.46 -16.69
N PHE A 36 -7.31 4.10 -15.57
CA PHE A 36 -8.49 3.23 -15.60
C PHE A 36 -9.64 3.82 -16.41
N GLY A 37 -9.93 5.11 -16.23
CA GLY A 37 -10.98 5.79 -17.01
C GLY A 37 -10.66 5.85 -18.52
N ASN A 38 -9.39 5.98 -18.91
CA ASN A 38 -8.99 5.94 -20.32
C ASN A 38 -9.17 4.54 -20.91
N VAL A 39 -8.73 3.49 -20.20
CA VAL A 39 -8.93 2.10 -20.63
C VAL A 39 -10.41 1.77 -20.73
N GLU A 40 -11.23 2.18 -19.76
CA GLU A 40 -12.69 1.96 -19.78
C GLU A 40 -13.37 2.65 -20.97
N LYS A 41 -12.94 3.86 -21.33
CA LYS A 41 -13.45 4.57 -22.53
C LYS A 41 -13.11 3.82 -23.83
N VAL A 42 -11.96 3.16 -23.89
CA VAL A 42 -11.56 2.35 -25.06
C VAL A 42 -12.38 1.06 -25.09
N LEU A 43 -12.50 0.36 -23.96
CA LEU A 43 -13.26 -0.88 -23.84
C LEU A 43 -14.74 -0.69 -24.17
N LYS A 44 -15.36 0.43 -23.75
CA LYS A 44 -16.77 0.73 -24.07
C LYS A 44 -17.08 0.88 -25.56
N LYS A 45 -16.07 1.08 -26.40
CA LYS A 45 -16.23 1.17 -27.86
C LYS A 45 -16.09 -0.19 -28.56
N GLN A 46 -15.61 -1.21 -27.85
CA GLN A 46 -15.47 -2.57 -28.37
C GLN A 46 -16.71 -3.37 -27.98
N GLU A 47 -17.42 -3.90 -28.98
CA GLU A 47 -18.63 -4.70 -28.73
C GLU A 47 -18.30 -6.10 -28.20
N VAL A 48 -17.20 -6.69 -28.66
CA VAL A 48 -16.77 -8.04 -28.30
C VAL A 48 -15.25 -8.05 -28.18
N ILE A 49 -14.76 -8.77 -27.17
CA ILE A 49 -13.34 -9.10 -27.01
C ILE A 49 -13.19 -10.58 -27.31
N ILE A 50 -12.45 -10.91 -28.37
CA ILE A 50 -12.39 -12.28 -28.90
C ILE A 50 -11.23 -13.03 -28.25
N GLN A 51 -10.09 -12.35 -28.07
CA GLN A 51 -8.87 -12.93 -27.51
C GLN A 51 -8.41 -12.23 -26.23
N PRO A 52 -7.85 -12.96 -25.24
CA PRO A 52 -7.28 -12.37 -24.02
C PRO A 52 -6.19 -11.32 -24.30
N GLU A 53 -5.45 -11.49 -25.38
CA GLU A 53 -4.36 -10.60 -25.80
C GLU A 53 -4.86 -9.18 -26.11
N GLU A 54 -6.10 -9.04 -26.59
CA GLU A 54 -6.73 -7.75 -26.88
C GLU A 54 -6.83 -6.89 -25.60
N TYR A 55 -7.04 -7.51 -24.42
CA TYR A 55 -7.01 -6.76 -23.15
C TYR A 55 -5.63 -6.16 -22.88
N CYS A 56 -4.55 -6.91 -23.14
CA CYS A 56 -3.20 -6.41 -22.97
C CYS A 56 -2.95 -5.22 -23.90
N GLU A 57 -3.42 -5.30 -25.15
CA GLU A 57 -3.32 -4.20 -26.12
C GLU A 57 -4.08 -2.96 -25.65
N PHE A 58 -5.35 -3.09 -25.24
CA PHE A 58 -6.14 -1.97 -24.75
C PHE A 58 -5.53 -1.30 -23.52
N ILE A 59 -5.02 -2.09 -22.57
CA ILE A 59 -4.36 -1.55 -21.37
C ILE A 59 -3.04 -0.88 -21.75
N SER A 60 -2.27 -1.48 -22.66
CA SER A 60 -0.97 -0.95 -23.11
C SER A 60 -1.07 0.42 -23.77
N SER A 61 -2.23 0.76 -24.33
CA SER A 61 -2.50 2.09 -24.91
C SER A 61 -2.40 3.23 -23.90
N SER A 62 -2.64 2.94 -22.61
CA SER A 62 -2.77 3.93 -21.55
C SER A 62 -1.85 3.67 -20.35
N ALA A 63 -1.16 2.53 -20.32
CA ALA A 63 -0.30 2.10 -19.23
C ALA A 63 0.84 1.21 -19.71
N THR A 64 1.91 1.10 -18.91
CA THR A 64 2.92 0.06 -19.11
C THR A 64 2.36 -1.28 -18.63
N VAL A 65 2.32 -2.27 -19.52
CA VAL A 65 1.87 -3.63 -19.20
C VAL A 65 3.09 -4.51 -18.97
N THR A 66 3.03 -5.33 -17.92
CA THR A 66 4.04 -6.35 -17.62
C THR A 66 3.32 -7.68 -17.47
N ASN A 67 3.70 -8.68 -18.28
CA ASN A 67 3.08 -9.99 -18.20
C ASN A 67 3.53 -10.69 -16.91
N LEU A 68 2.59 -11.31 -16.20
CA LEU A 68 2.89 -12.08 -15.00
C LEU A 68 3.86 -13.24 -15.26
N ARG A 69 3.88 -13.78 -16.48
CA ARG A 69 4.81 -14.84 -16.90
C ARG A 69 6.27 -14.37 -16.97
N ASP A 70 6.48 -13.08 -17.18
CA ASP A 70 7.82 -12.50 -17.41
C ASP A 70 8.47 -12.00 -16.13
N ILE A 71 7.79 -12.09 -14.98
CA ILE A 71 8.28 -11.59 -13.70
C ILE A 71 8.27 -12.66 -12.62
N ILE A 72 9.22 -12.51 -11.69
CA ILE A 72 9.26 -13.33 -10.48
C ILE A 72 8.24 -12.77 -9.49
N ILE A 73 7.28 -13.60 -9.11
CA ILE A 73 6.26 -13.26 -8.11
C ILE A 73 6.76 -13.72 -6.74
N PHE A 74 7.00 -12.76 -5.85
CA PHE A 74 7.44 -13.03 -4.47
C PHE A 74 6.24 -13.21 -3.52
N ASP A 75 6.40 -14.05 -2.50
CA ASP A 75 5.39 -14.24 -1.46
C ASP A 75 5.38 -13.09 -0.45
N PHE A 76 4.52 -12.10 -0.75
CA PHE A 76 4.30 -10.97 0.14
C PHE A 76 3.74 -11.38 1.51
N LYS A 77 2.93 -12.45 1.60
CA LYS A 77 2.27 -12.84 2.85
C LYS A 77 3.31 -13.31 3.87
N THR A 78 4.21 -14.17 3.44
CA THR A 78 5.31 -14.66 4.28
C THR A 78 6.26 -13.52 4.65
N ALA A 79 6.68 -12.71 3.68
CA ALA A 79 7.56 -11.56 3.94
C ALA A 79 6.93 -10.53 4.90
N ALA A 80 5.61 -10.32 4.83
CA ALA A 80 4.91 -9.42 5.74
C ALA A 80 4.86 -9.95 7.18
N GLN A 81 4.78 -11.27 7.37
CA GLN A 81 4.77 -11.90 8.70
C GLN A 81 6.11 -11.80 9.43
N GLU A 82 7.23 -11.70 8.69
CA GLU A 82 8.55 -11.47 9.29
C GLU A 82 8.65 -10.10 9.96
N VAL A 83 7.90 -9.12 9.45
CA VAL A 83 7.96 -7.73 9.91
C VAL A 83 6.85 -7.43 10.91
N PHE A 84 5.65 -8.00 10.72
CA PHE A 84 4.45 -7.76 11.54
C PHE A 84 3.92 -9.03 12.19
N LYS A 85 3.55 -8.93 13.46
CA LYS A 85 2.68 -9.88 14.15
C LYS A 85 1.22 -9.68 13.70
N PRO A 86 0.35 -10.66 13.99
CA PRO A 86 -1.08 -10.58 13.68
C PRO A 86 -1.72 -9.31 14.23
N THR A 87 -2.47 -8.61 13.37
CA THR A 87 -3.16 -7.33 13.67
C THR A 87 -4.14 -7.42 14.83
N ALA A 88 -4.67 -8.61 15.13
CA ALA A 88 -5.54 -8.86 16.28
C ALA A 88 -4.88 -8.54 17.65
N LYS A 89 -3.55 -8.52 17.71
CA LYS A 89 -2.79 -8.21 18.94
C LYS A 89 -2.46 -6.73 19.10
N TRP A 90 -2.90 -5.89 18.17
CA TRP A 90 -2.55 -4.47 18.18
C TRP A 90 -3.41 -3.72 19.21
N PRO A 91 -2.85 -2.73 19.93
CA PRO A 91 -3.59 -2.00 20.97
C PRO A 91 -4.59 -0.98 20.43
N PHE A 92 -4.79 -0.92 19.11
CA PHE A 92 -5.70 0.01 18.44
C PHE A 92 -6.37 -0.65 17.24
N LYS A 93 -7.60 -0.21 16.93
CA LYS A 93 -8.33 -0.65 15.74
C LYS A 93 -7.86 0.16 14.53
N MET A 94 -7.31 -0.53 13.53
CA MET A 94 -6.80 0.13 12.32
C MET A 94 -7.85 0.98 11.61
N THR A 95 -9.10 0.51 11.55
CA THR A 95 -10.23 1.20 10.89
C THR A 95 -10.59 2.54 11.51
N GLN A 96 -10.22 2.78 12.76
CA GLN A 96 -10.48 4.04 13.46
C GLN A 96 -9.31 5.02 13.36
N CYS A 97 -8.16 4.58 12.85
CA CYS A 97 -6.96 5.38 12.78
C CYS A 97 -6.93 6.18 11.47
N LYS A 98 -6.78 7.50 11.59
CA LYS A 98 -6.62 8.41 10.45
C LYS A 98 -5.16 8.61 10.05
N ARG A 99 -4.25 8.33 10.99
CA ARG A 99 -2.81 8.52 10.85
C ARG A 99 -2.05 7.36 11.46
N PHE A 100 -0.99 6.92 10.80
CA PHE A 100 -0.07 5.89 11.31
C PHE A 100 1.36 6.41 11.28
N ILE A 101 2.12 6.09 12.32
CA ILE A 101 3.50 6.54 12.48
C ILE A 101 4.35 5.31 12.74
N ILE A 102 5.33 5.10 11.86
CA ILE A 102 6.28 3.99 11.92
C ILE A 102 7.64 4.57 12.30
N LYS A 103 8.28 4.00 13.32
CA LYS A 103 9.63 4.36 13.76
C LYS A 103 10.46 3.09 13.95
N ARG A 104 11.79 3.20 13.94
CA ARG A 104 12.64 2.09 14.39
C ARG A 104 12.51 1.90 15.90
N SER A 105 12.50 0.64 16.33
CA SER A 105 12.57 0.28 17.72
C SER A 105 13.97 0.59 18.28
N LYS A 106 14.10 0.64 19.60
CA LYS A 106 15.42 0.59 20.25
C LYS A 106 16.09 -0.77 20.08
N ILE A 107 15.28 -1.82 19.84
CA ILE A 107 15.77 -3.16 19.52
C ILE A 107 16.12 -3.19 18.02
N SER A 108 17.36 -3.59 17.70
CA SER A 108 17.83 -3.69 16.33
C SER A 108 16.94 -4.61 15.49
N GLY A 109 16.74 -4.24 14.22
CA GLY A 109 15.95 -5.03 13.27
C GLY A 109 14.43 -4.90 13.41
N ASN A 110 13.91 -4.11 14.34
CA ASN A 110 12.47 -3.97 14.58
C ASN A 110 11.94 -2.56 14.37
N THR A 111 10.65 -2.45 14.07
CA THR A 111 9.93 -1.17 14.01
C THR A 111 8.91 -1.06 15.14
N VAL A 112 8.35 0.12 15.34
CA VAL A 112 7.21 0.36 16.22
C VAL A 112 6.19 1.20 15.46
N ILE A 113 4.91 0.86 15.63
CA ILE A 113 3.78 1.48 14.96
C ILE A 113 2.84 2.08 15.97
N ARG A 114 2.39 3.30 15.67
CA ARG A 114 1.37 4.00 16.42
C ARG A 114 0.27 4.42 15.47
N GLY A 115 -0.95 3.96 15.72
CA GLY A 115 -2.15 4.48 15.06
C GLY A 115 -2.76 5.63 15.87
N GLU A 116 -3.14 6.71 15.22
CA GLU A 116 -3.79 7.89 15.81
C GLU A 116 -5.19 8.05 15.23
N GLN A 117 -6.18 8.31 16.09
CA GLN A 117 -7.58 8.49 15.67
C GLN A 117 -7.81 9.87 15.01
N PHE A 118 -7.00 10.86 15.35
CA PHE A 118 -7.07 12.21 14.79
C PHE A 118 -5.84 12.53 13.94
N TYR A 119 -6.00 13.48 13.02
CA TYR A 119 -4.91 13.90 12.13
C TYR A 119 -3.78 14.62 12.86
N LYS A 120 -4.10 15.36 13.92
CA LYS A 120 -3.18 16.20 14.69
C LYS A 120 -3.22 15.85 16.17
N SER A 121 -3.02 14.57 16.50
CA SER A 121 -2.81 14.09 17.86
C SER A 121 -1.59 13.17 17.93
N ASP A 122 -0.90 13.18 19.08
CA ASP A 122 0.17 12.26 19.43
C ASP A 122 -0.14 11.58 20.78
N SER A 123 -1.37 11.09 20.94
CA SER A 123 -1.91 10.58 22.21
C SER A 123 -1.74 9.06 22.40
N ASN A 124 -1.60 8.29 21.32
CA ASN A 124 -1.61 6.85 21.42
C ASN A 124 -0.22 6.25 21.72
N LYS A 125 -0.21 5.08 22.35
CA LYS A 125 1.04 4.35 22.64
C LYS A 125 1.53 3.61 21.38
N SER A 126 2.85 3.63 21.18
CA SER A 126 3.49 2.88 20.09
C SER A 126 3.58 1.40 20.47
N PHE A 127 3.38 0.52 19.49
CA PHE A 127 3.42 -0.93 19.65
C PHE A 127 4.46 -1.53 18.71
N ASN A 128 5.19 -2.56 19.12
CA ASN A 128 6.09 -3.31 18.23
C ASN A 128 5.24 -4.30 17.44
N PRO A 129 4.96 -4.02 16.15
CA PRO A 129 3.94 -4.68 15.37
C PRO A 129 4.17 -6.16 15.21
#